data_AF-A0A925DVC9-F1
#
_entry.id   AF-A0A925DVC9-F1
#
_cell.length_a   1.000
_cell.length_b   1.000
_cell.length_c   1.000
_cell.angle_alpha   90.00
_cell.angle_beta   90.00
_cell.angle_gamma   90.00
#
_symmetry.space_group_name_H-M   'P 1'
#
loop_
_entity.id
_entity.type
_entity.pdbx_description
1 polymer ?
#
loop_
_entity_poly.entity_id
_entity_poly.type
_entity_poly.pdbx_seq_one_letter_code
_entity_poly.pdbx_strand_id
1 'polypeptide(L)'
;MSSSKTLLGFVAGAAVGALAGILLAPEKGSETRKKITSKTGDLADSVKNSFGDFIDQVKNAYSKAGETAEDLEQHTRAKMNNLKGEVAAGVDNSF
;
A
#
# COMPACT_ATOMS: atom_id res chain seq x y z
N MET A 1 -10.83 7.33 18.96
CA MET A 1 -10.36 8.32 17.95
C MET A 1 -9.40 7.63 16.98
N SER A 2 -9.90 6.77 16.09
CA SER A 2 -9.03 5.88 15.30
C SER A 2 -9.30 6.02 13.80
N SER A 3 -10.56 6.08 13.39
CA SER A 3 -10.98 6.11 11.98
C SER A 3 -10.49 7.35 11.22
N SER A 4 -10.38 8.50 11.89
CA SER A 4 -9.91 9.73 11.24
C SER A 4 -8.43 9.66 10.86
N LYS A 5 -7.59 8.97 11.62
CA LYS A 5 -6.14 8.87 11.36
C LYS A 5 -5.84 7.87 10.25
N THR A 6 -6.60 6.76 10.18
CA THR A 6 -6.53 5.80 9.07
C THR A 6 -7.05 6.40 7.76
N LEU A 7 -8.16 7.15 7.81
CA LEU A 7 -8.67 7.82 6.61
C LEU A 7 -7.68 8.88 6.09
N LEU A 8 -7.07 9.67 6.99
CA LEU A 8 -6.06 10.65 6.61
C LEU A 8 -4.83 9.98 5.97
N GLY A 9 -4.38 8.86 6.55
CA GLY A 9 -3.28 8.06 6.00
C GLY A 9 -3.61 7.47 4.62
N PHE A 10 -4.83 6.99 4.43
CA PHE A 10 -5.30 6.49 3.13
C PHE A 10 -5.33 7.58 2.07
N VAL A 11 -5.89 8.76 2.38
CA VAL A 11 -5.95 9.89 1.43
C VAL A 11 -4.55 10.38 1.08
N ALA A 12 -3.66 10.52 2.07
CA ALA A 12 -2.27 10.90 1.83
C ALA A 12 -1.55 9.86 0.95
N GLY A 13 -1.74 8.57 1.22
CA GLY A 13 -1.16 7.48 0.41
C GLY A 13 -1.72 7.46 -1.02
N ALA A 14 -3.02 7.65 -1.18
CA ALA A 14 -3.67 7.72 -2.49
C ALA A 14 -3.18 8.92 -3.31
N ALA A 15 -3.00 10.09 -2.68
CA ALA A 15 -2.47 11.27 -3.34
C ALA A 15 -1.03 11.05 -3.83
N VAL A 16 -0.14 10.55 -2.95
CA VAL A 16 1.25 10.23 -3.33
C VAL A 16 1.29 9.15 -4.42
N GLY A 17 0.46 8.11 -4.31
CA GLY A 17 0.36 7.04 -5.29
C GLY A 17 -0.15 7.51 -6.64
N ALA A 18 -1.15 8.39 -6.67
CA ALA A 18 -1.68 8.98 -7.90
C ALA A 18 -0.64 9.88 -8.58
N LEU A 19 0.06 10.72 -7.81
CA LEU A 19 1.14 11.55 -8.35
C LEU A 19 2.26 10.68 -8.91
N ALA A 20 2.70 9.66 -8.17
CA ALA A 20 3.71 8.72 -8.64
C ALA A 20 3.26 7.96 -9.90
N GLY A 21 2.01 7.49 -9.94
CA GLY A 21 1.45 6.77 -11.09
C GLY A 21 1.33 7.65 -12.34
N ILE A 22 0.91 8.90 -12.19
CA ILE A 22 0.85 9.88 -13.29
C ILE A 22 2.25 10.23 -13.79
N LEU A 23 3.22 10.39 -12.89
CA LEU A 23 4.62 10.65 -13.25
C LEU A 23 5.27 9.46 -13.96
N LEU A 24 4.96 8.24 -13.52
CA LEU A 24 5.52 7.02 -14.08
C LEU A 24 4.86 6.63 -15.43
N ALA A 25 3.58 6.97 -15.62
CA ALA A 25 2.83 6.71 -16.85
C ALA A 25 2.06 7.96 -17.31
N PRO A 26 2.70 8.89 -18.04
CA PRO A 26 2.03 10.09 -18.55
C PRO A 26 1.14 9.76 -19.75
N GLU A 27 -0.18 9.90 -19.58
CA GLU A 27 -1.14 9.88 -20.70
C GLU A 27 -1.39 11.30 -21.22
N LYS A 28 -1.64 11.43 -22.54
CA LYS A 28 -2.05 12.70 -23.14
C LYS A 28 -3.49 13.03 -22.72
N GLY A 29 -3.76 14.26 -22.26
CA GLY A 29 -5.07 14.67 -21.74
C GLY A 29 -6.26 14.48 -22.71
N SER A 30 -6.03 14.49 -24.02
CA SER A 30 -7.01 14.13 -25.06
C SER A 30 -7.50 12.68 -24.89
N GLU A 31 -6.54 11.77 -24.70
CA GLU A 31 -6.81 10.35 -24.48
C GLU A 31 -7.45 10.15 -23.12
N THR A 32 -6.99 10.81 -22.05
CA THR A 32 -7.58 10.72 -20.71
C THR A 32 -9.07 11.06 -20.72
N ARG A 33 -9.46 12.14 -21.40
CA ARG A 33 -10.88 12.55 -21.48
C ARG A 33 -11.72 11.53 -22.26
N LYS A 34 -11.20 11.04 -23.39
CA LYS A 34 -11.83 9.99 -24.20
C LYS A 34 -11.93 8.65 -23.42
N LYS A 35 -10.93 8.33 -22.61
CA LYS A 35 -10.86 7.13 -21.75
C LYS A 35 -11.88 7.19 -20.64
N ILE A 36 -12.09 8.35 -20.02
CA ILE A 36 -13.14 8.55 -19.01
C ILE A 36 -14.53 8.30 -19.62
N THR A 37 -14.80 8.82 -20.81
CA THR A 37 -16.13 8.67 -21.43
C THR A 37 -16.38 7.26 -21.98
N SER A 38 -15.36 6.61 -22.55
CA SER A 38 -15.51 5.29 -23.19
C SER A 38 -15.25 4.11 -22.27
N LYS A 39 -14.30 4.23 -21.34
CA LYS A 39 -13.86 3.10 -20.51
C LYS A 39 -14.51 3.07 -19.14
N THR A 40 -15.28 4.05 -18.69
CA THR A 40 -15.85 4.00 -17.33
C THR A 40 -16.76 2.78 -17.10
N GLY A 41 -17.52 2.34 -18.10
CA GLY A 41 -18.29 1.09 -18.03
C GLY A 41 -17.38 -0.15 -18.09
N ASP A 42 -16.63 -0.31 -19.19
CA ASP A 42 -15.80 -1.49 -19.44
C ASP A 42 -14.67 -1.68 -18.41
N LEU A 43 -14.12 -0.59 -17.90
CA LEU A 43 -13.10 -0.59 -16.86
C LEU A 43 -13.71 -0.99 -15.52
N ALA A 44 -14.94 -0.59 -15.21
CA ALA A 44 -15.60 -1.02 -13.99
C ALA A 44 -15.82 -2.54 -14.00
N ASP A 45 -16.30 -3.11 -15.11
CA ASP A 45 -16.49 -4.56 -15.23
C ASP A 45 -15.17 -5.33 -15.28
N SER A 46 -14.17 -4.82 -16.01
CA SER A 46 -12.84 -5.45 -16.06
C SER A 46 -12.12 -5.38 -14.72
N VAL A 47 -12.17 -4.23 -14.04
CA VAL A 47 -11.62 -4.09 -12.69
C VAL A 47 -12.36 -5.01 -11.74
N LYS A 48 -13.69 -5.09 -11.80
CA LYS A 48 -14.44 -5.96 -10.88
C LYS A 48 -14.04 -7.43 -11.01
N ASN A 49 -13.88 -7.94 -12.24
CA ASN A 49 -13.39 -9.30 -12.48
C ASN A 49 -11.93 -9.49 -12.04
N SER A 50 -11.00 -8.64 -12.52
CA SER A 50 -9.58 -8.78 -12.18
C SER A 50 -9.28 -8.51 -10.70
N PHE A 51 -10.08 -7.66 -10.06
CA PHE A 51 -9.96 -7.37 -8.63
C PHE A 51 -10.50 -8.52 -7.78
N GLY A 52 -11.51 -9.27 -8.25
CA GLY A 52 -11.93 -10.52 -7.62
C GLY A 52 -10.78 -11.52 -7.55
N ASP A 53 -10.15 -11.80 -8.70
CA ASP A 53 -9.01 -12.72 -8.79
C ASP A 53 -7.80 -12.22 -7.96
N PHE A 54 -7.56 -10.91 -7.97
CA PHE A 54 -6.50 -10.29 -7.17
C PHE A 54 -6.77 -10.43 -5.67
N ILE A 55 -8.01 -10.16 -5.22
CA ILE A 55 -8.40 -10.32 -3.81
C ILE A 55 -8.25 -11.77 -3.39
N ASP A 56 -8.63 -12.74 -4.23
CA ASP A 56 -8.48 -14.15 -3.92
C ASP A 56 -7.00 -14.58 -3.84
N GLN A 57 -6.16 -14.09 -4.74
CA GLN A 57 -4.71 -14.31 -4.67
C GLN A 57 -4.09 -13.65 -3.43
N VAL A 58 -4.46 -12.40 -3.13
CA VAL A 58 -4.02 -11.70 -1.93
C VAL A 58 -4.46 -12.46 -0.70
N LYS A 59 -5.71 -12.95 -0.63
CA LYS A 59 -6.24 -13.69 0.52
C LYS A 59 -5.50 -15.01 0.72
N ASN A 60 -5.21 -15.75 -0.34
CA ASN A 60 -4.38 -16.97 -0.27
C ASN A 60 -2.94 -16.67 0.15
N ALA A 61 -2.34 -15.60 -0.39
CA ALA A 61 -1.03 -15.13 0.02
C ALA A 61 -1.03 -14.65 1.47
N TYR A 62 -2.09 -14.00 1.93
CA TYR A 62 -2.26 -13.53 3.29
C TYR A 62 -2.43 -14.67 4.28
N SER A 63 -3.12 -15.75 3.91
CA SER A 63 -3.22 -16.95 4.75
C SER A 63 -1.85 -17.62 4.94
N LYS A 64 -1.07 -17.77 3.86
CA LYS A 64 0.32 -18.28 3.94
C LYS A 64 1.26 -17.32 4.66
N ALA A 65 1.09 -16.03 4.40
CA ALA A 65 1.86 -14.98 5.05
C ALA A 65 1.46 -14.83 6.51
N GLY A 66 0.24 -15.15 6.94
CA GLY A 66 -0.16 -15.15 8.34
C GLY A 66 0.60 -16.19 9.14
N GLU A 67 0.81 -17.37 8.56
CA GLU A 67 1.65 -18.43 9.12
C GLU A 67 3.13 -17.99 9.18
N THR A 68 3.61 -17.26 8.15
CA THR A 68 4.97 -16.68 8.12
C THR A 68 5.09 -15.39 8.95
N ALA A 69 3.97 -14.73 9.26
CA ALA A 69 3.93 -13.43 9.92
C ALA A 69 4.21 -13.58 11.40
N GLU A 70 3.84 -14.70 12.02
CA GLU A 70 4.25 -15.00 13.39
C GLU A 70 5.78 -15.13 13.48
N ASP A 71 6.42 -15.84 12.54
CA ASP A 71 7.88 -15.96 12.46
C ASP A 71 8.57 -14.63 12.10
N LEU A 72 8.01 -13.89 11.15
CA LEU A 72 8.54 -12.60 10.72
C LEU A 72 8.34 -11.53 11.79
N GLU A 73 7.22 -11.54 12.53
CA GLU A 73 6.99 -10.64 13.64
C GLU A 73 7.96 -10.92 14.78
N GLN A 74 8.28 -12.18 15.07
CA GLN A 74 9.32 -12.51 16.05
C GLN A 74 10.70 -12.05 15.60
N HIS A 75 11.09 -12.31 14.34
CA HIS A 75 12.37 -11.84 13.80
C HIS A 75 12.45 -10.31 13.67
N THR A 76 11.34 -9.65 13.34
CA THR A 76 11.23 -8.20 13.20
C THR A 76 11.18 -7.52 14.55
N ARG A 77 10.49 -8.08 15.55
CA ARG A 77 10.55 -7.61 16.95
C ARG A 77 11.92 -7.83 17.56
N ALA A 78 12.56 -8.97 17.31
CA ALA A 78 13.92 -9.22 17.76
C ALA A 78 14.90 -8.21 17.12
N LYS A 79 14.82 -7.99 15.80
CA LYS A 79 15.61 -6.93 15.15
C LYS A 79 15.25 -5.55 15.64
N MET A 80 13.98 -5.23 15.84
CA MET A 80 13.54 -3.93 16.37
C MET A 80 13.95 -3.72 17.81
N ASN A 81 14.05 -4.73 18.65
CA ASN A 81 14.53 -4.57 20.02
C ASN A 81 16.03 -4.29 20.03
N ASN A 82 16.80 -4.95 19.17
CA ASN A 82 18.22 -4.66 18.98
C ASN A 82 18.42 -3.27 18.35
N LEU A 83 17.65 -2.93 17.32
CA LEU A 83 17.65 -1.61 16.69
C LEU A 83 17.12 -0.54 17.64
N LYS A 84 16.11 -0.77 18.46
CA LYS A 84 15.67 0.19 19.49
C LYS A 84 16.75 0.37 20.53
N GLY A 85 17.43 -0.69 20.95
CA GLY A 85 18.57 -0.59 21.85
C GLY A 85 19.67 0.27 21.26
N GLU A 86 20.00 0.06 19.98
CA GLU A 86 21.07 0.77 19.27
C GLU A 86 20.68 2.21 18.89
N VAL A 87 19.42 2.45 18.53
CA VAL A 87 18.88 3.77 18.18
C VAL A 87 18.60 4.58 19.45
N ALA A 88 18.14 3.97 20.55
CA ALA A 88 18.00 4.67 21.83
C ALA A 88 19.38 4.99 22.44
N ALA A 89 20.34 4.07 22.38
CA ALA A 89 21.70 4.32 22.83
C ALA A 89 22.44 5.34 21.94
N GLY A 90 22.18 5.34 20.62
CA GLY A 90 22.76 6.31 19.69
C GLY A 90 22.17 7.71 19.82
N VAL A 91 20.89 7.83 20.21
CA VAL A 91 20.22 9.12 20.46
C VAL A 91 20.63 9.72 21.82
N ASP A 92 20.89 8.91 22.85
CA ASP A 92 21.37 9.41 24.15
C ASP A 92 22.84 9.84 24.15
N ASN A 93 23.68 9.32 23.24
CA ASN A 93 25.11 9.67 23.17
C ASN A 93 25.42 10.78 22.13
N SER A 94 24.40 11.48 21.62
CA SER A 94 24.54 12.58 20.64
C SER A 94 23.99 13.94 21.12
N PHE A 95 23.84 14.13 22.44
CA PHE A 95 23.66 15.44 23.08
C PHE A 95 24.67 15.66 24.23
#